data_AF-A0A7V0P0I8-F1
#
_entry.id   AF-A0A7V0P0I8-F1
#
_cell.length_a   1.000
_cell.length_b   1.000
_cell.length_c   1.000
_cell.angle_alpha   90.00
_cell.angle_beta   90.00
_cell.angle_gamma   90.00
#
_symmetry.space_group_name_H-M   'P 1'
#
loop_
_entity.id
_entity.type
_entity.pdbx_description
1 polymer ?
#
loop_
_entity_poly.entity_id
_entity_poly.type
_entity_poly.pdbx_seq_one_letter_code
_entity_poly.pdbx_strand_id
1 'polypeptide(L)'
;MTTPPILLHVKEKFDKLLESRGLQDLQISISAEPLSSEEAIGHPTRRDFPIVEGKEKMIEARIERSKGQVLAKGQAFTDQPGNFTGTLQDLMNLPLDSNQHRAFFIAGMNAVLRHLRLADRTVHCKDEDPEKCSREIAAFLLEKHGRLRVGLIGLNPAILQALS
;
A
#
# COMPACT_ATOMS: atom_id res chain seq x y z
N MET A 1 -8.40 -18.41 4.78
CA MET A 1 -9.44 -17.70 3.98
C MET A 1 -9.30 -18.14 2.54
N THR A 2 -10.36 -18.11 1.72
CA THR A 2 -10.22 -18.38 0.27
C THR A 2 -9.47 -17.23 -0.40
N THR A 3 -8.63 -17.54 -1.39
CA THR A 3 -7.88 -16.51 -2.13
C THR A 3 -8.85 -15.78 -3.08
N PRO A 4 -8.90 -14.43 -3.03
CA PRO A 4 -9.72 -13.67 -3.97
C PRO A 4 -9.28 -13.92 -5.43
N PRO A 5 -10.20 -14.27 -6.36
CA PRO A 5 -9.84 -14.54 -7.76
C PRO A 5 -9.07 -13.40 -8.43
N ILE A 6 -9.37 -12.15 -8.05
CA ILE A 6 -8.68 -10.96 -8.57
C ILE A 6 -7.19 -10.94 -8.19
N LEU A 7 -6.83 -11.40 -6.99
CA LEU A 7 -5.43 -11.39 -6.56
C LEU A 7 -4.61 -12.46 -7.27
N LEU A 8 -5.22 -13.59 -7.63
CA LEU A 8 -4.56 -14.61 -8.47
C LEU A 8 -4.24 -14.06 -9.85
N HIS A 9 -5.21 -13.42 -10.50
CA HIS A 9 -5.00 -12.78 -11.80
C HIS A 9 -3.94 -11.67 -11.78
N VAL A 10 -3.93 -10.85 -10.71
CA VAL A 10 -2.91 -9.82 -10.52
C VAL A 10 -1.54 -10.46 -10.30
N LYS A 11 -1.45 -11.53 -9.50
CA LYS A 11 -0.22 -12.27 -9.25
C LYS A 11 0.36 -12.84 -10.54
N GLU A 12 -0.45 -13.49 -11.39
CA GLU A 12 0.01 -14.02 -12.69
C GLU A 12 0.55 -12.93 -13.63
N LYS A 13 -0.12 -11.76 -13.70
CA LYS A 13 0.36 -10.64 -14.51
C LYS A 13 1.65 -10.05 -13.96
N PHE A 14 1.75 -9.95 -12.65
CA PHE A 14 2.94 -9.45 -11.98
C PHE A 14 4.12 -10.39 -12.18
N ASP A 15 3.90 -11.70 -12.10
CA ASP A 15 4.92 -12.73 -12.34
C ASP A 15 5.55 -12.59 -13.75
N LYS A 16 4.70 -12.50 -14.79
CA LYS A 16 5.13 -12.24 -16.17
C LYS A 16 5.92 -10.94 -16.31
N LEU A 17 5.55 -9.90 -15.56
CA LEU A 17 6.30 -8.65 -15.54
C LEU A 17 7.69 -8.87 -14.93
N LEU A 18 7.80 -9.58 -13.81
CA LEU A 18 9.08 -9.88 -13.17
C LEU A 18 10.00 -10.69 -14.10
N GLU A 19 9.47 -11.72 -14.76
CA GLU A 19 10.19 -12.54 -15.75
C GLU A 19 10.71 -11.68 -16.91
N SER A 20 9.83 -10.86 -17.52
CA SER A 20 10.20 -10.01 -18.66
C SER A 20 11.29 -8.97 -18.34
N ARG A 21 11.52 -8.70 -17.05
CA ARG A 21 12.51 -7.73 -16.57
C ARG A 21 13.70 -8.38 -15.86
N GLY A 22 13.72 -9.71 -15.72
CA GLY A 22 14.76 -10.46 -15.02
C GLY A 22 14.91 -10.06 -13.55
N LEU A 23 13.80 -9.83 -12.84
CA LEU A 23 13.80 -9.31 -11.47
C LEU A 23 13.58 -10.37 -10.38
N GLN A 24 13.47 -11.65 -10.74
CA GLN A 24 13.09 -12.72 -9.80
C GLN A 24 14.03 -12.79 -8.57
N ASP A 25 15.33 -12.64 -8.81
CA ASP A 25 16.36 -12.68 -7.76
C ASP A 25 16.58 -11.34 -7.04
N LEU A 26 15.81 -10.30 -7.40
CA LEU A 26 15.91 -8.99 -6.75
C LEU A 26 15.55 -9.15 -5.27
N GLN A 27 16.48 -8.74 -4.41
CA GLN A 27 16.29 -8.78 -2.97
C GLN A 27 15.25 -7.73 -2.55
N ILE A 28 14.32 -8.18 -1.72
CA ILE A 28 13.30 -7.33 -1.12
C ILE A 28 13.23 -7.61 0.38
N SER A 29 13.18 -6.55 1.17
CA SER A 29 12.85 -6.63 2.58
C SER A 29 11.46 -6.03 2.78
N ILE A 30 10.63 -6.68 3.59
CA ILE A 30 9.34 -6.17 4.03
C ILE A 30 9.40 -6.14 5.54
N SER A 31 9.43 -4.91 6.07
CA SER A 31 9.33 -4.72 7.51
C SER A 31 7.87 -4.43 7.86
N ALA A 32 7.40 -5.16 8.86
CA ALA A 32 6.23 -4.82 9.63
C ALA A 32 6.55 -4.66 11.11
N GLU A 33 7.78 -4.22 11.45
CA GLU A 33 7.83 -3.28 12.56
C GLU A 33 6.77 -2.24 12.23
N PRO A 34 5.68 -2.15 13.02
CA PRO A 34 4.60 -1.25 12.71
C PRO A 34 5.27 0.10 12.55
N LEU A 35 5.18 0.68 11.36
CA LEU A 35 5.50 2.09 11.22
C LEU A 35 4.75 2.76 12.37
N SER A 36 5.48 3.48 13.21
CA SER A 36 4.83 4.34 14.19
C SER A 36 3.78 5.16 13.48
N SER A 37 2.70 5.57 14.16
CA SER A 37 1.69 6.40 13.52
C SER A 37 2.35 7.63 12.84
N GLU A 38 3.42 8.16 13.42
CA GLU A 38 4.28 9.18 12.81
C GLU A 38 4.96 8.74 11.49
N GLU A 39 5.55 7.56 11.44
CA GLU A 39 6.16 7.06 10.21
C GLU A 39 5.12 6.77 9.12
N ALA A 40 3.91 6.37 9.50
CA ALA A 40 2.86 5.94 8.58
C ALA A 40 1.99 7.07 8.05
N ILE A 41 1.62 8.03 8.90
CA ILE A 41 0.74 9.17 8.56
C ILE A 41 1.29 10.52 9.02
N GLY A 42 2.48 10.58 9.63
CA GLY A 42 3.05 11.83 10.14
C GLY A 42 2.35 12.33 11.39
N HIS A 43 2.21 13.64 11.51
CA HIS A 43 1.53 14.33 12.61
C HIS A 43 0.22 14.98 12.15
N PRO A 44 -0.80 14.20 11.74
CA PRO A 44 -2.07 14.78 11.33
C PRO A 44 -2.72 15.48 12.53
N THR A 45 -3.35 16.63 12.27
CA THR A 45 -4.15 17.34 13.29
C THR A 45 -5.33 16.47 13.75
N ARG A 46 -5.90 15.71 12.81
CA ARG A 46 -6.99 14.77 13.05
C ARG A 46 -6.47 13.48 13.70
N ARG A 47 -7.25 12.94 14.65
CA ARG A 47 -6.82 11.84 15.54
C ARG A 47 -7.64 10.56 15.41
N ASP A 48 -8.74 10.56 14.66
CA ASP A 48 -9.68 9.44 14.49
C ASP A 48 -9.36 8.55 13.29
N PHE A 49 -8.17 8.67 12.69
CA PHE A 49 -7.72 7.75 11.65
C PHE A 49 -7.48 6.35 12.24
N PRO A 50 -7.95 5.25 11.61
CA PRO A 50 -7.75 3.89 12.12
C PRO A 50 -6.30 3.51 12.39
N ILE A 51 -5.36 4.07 11.62
CA ILE A 51 -3.91 3.87 11.79
C ILE A 51 -3.33 4.61 13.00
N VAL A 52 -3.98 5.70 13.44
CA VAL A 52 -3.64 6.42 14.67
C VAL A 52 -4.22 5.67 15.88
N GLU A 53 -5.41 5.08 15.72
CA GLU A 53 -6.05 4.25 16.76
C GLU A 53 -5.44 2.85 16.90
N GLY A 54 -4.54 2.45 15.98
CA GLY A 54 -3.89 1.14 15.97
C GLY A 54 -4.78 -0.02 15.51
N LYS A 55 -5.97 0.27 14.96
CA LYS A 55 -6.90 -0.72 14.40
C LYS A 55 -6.43 -1.23 13.04
N GLU A 56 -5.68 -0.41 12.31
CA GLU A 56 -5.03 -0.77 11.06
C GLU A 56 -3.52 -0.55 11.20
N LYS A 57 -2.73 -1.41 10.56
CA LYS A 57 -1.28 -1.29 10.52
C LYS A 57 -0.82 -1.15 9.08
N MET A 58 0.21 -0.33 8.87
CA MET A 58 0.88 -0.20 7.59
C MET A 58 2.18 -1.00 7.62
N ILE A 59 2.41 -1.79 6.58
CA ILE A 59 3.70 -2.45 6.33
C ILE A 59 4.42 -1.77 5.17
N GLU A 60 5.75 -1.85 5.15
CA GLU A 60 6.57 -1.25 4.10
C GLU A 60 7.54 -2.28 3.51
N ALA A 61 7.41 -2.50 2.21
CA ALA A 61 8.39 -3.19 1.39
C ALA A 61 9.45 -2.20 0.90
N ARG A 62 10.71 -2.60 0.97
CA ARG A 62 11.89 -1.85 0.53
C ARG A 62 12.68 -2.72 -0.45
N ILE A 63 12.95 -2.15 -1.62
CA ILE A 63 13.94 -2.70 -2.55
C ILE A 63 15.25 -2.01 -2.25
N GLU A 64 16.26 -2.78 -1.87
CA GLU A 64 17.55 -2.25 -1.42
C GLU A 64 18.69 -2.69 -2.37
N ARG A 65 19.71 -1.84 -2.52
CA ARG A 65 21.02 -2.28 -3.05
C ARG A 65 21.90 -2.79 -1.92
N SER A 66 22.97 -3.49 -2.29
CA SER A 66 23.98 -4.14 -1.43
C SER A 66 24.72 -3.23 -0.42
N LYS A 67 24.26 -2.00 -0.17
CA LYS A 67 24.82 -1.03 0.79
C LYS A 67 23.73 -0.37 1.67
N GLY A 68 22.56 -1.00 1.81
CA GLY A 68 21.45 -0.46 2.61
C GLY A 68 20.74 0.76 1.98
N GLN A 69 21.05 1.08 0.71
CA GLN A 69 20.38 2.16 0.00
C GLN A 69 19.04 1.66 -0.54
N VAL A 70 17.95 2.25 -0.03
CA VAL A 70 16.59 1.97 -0.51
C VAL A 70 16.37 2.63 -1.87
N LEU A 71 16.09 1.82 -2.90
CA LEU A 71 15.77 2.26 -4.25
C LEU A 71 14.30 2.62 -4.41
N ALA A 72 13.42 1.82 -3.81
CA ALA A 72 11.99 1.99 -3.91
C ALA A 72 11.27 1.45 -2.69
N LYS A 73 10.10 2.02 -2.41
CA LYS A 73 9.23 1.67 -1.30
C LYS A 73 7.81 1.41 -1.79
N GLY A 74 7.14 0.46 -1.17
CA GLY A 74 5.74 0.16 -1.39
C GLY A 74 5.08 -0.19 -0.08
N GLN A 75 3.92 0.40 0.19
CA GLN A 75 3.20 0.20 1.43
C GLN A 75 1.86 -0.51 1.21
N ALA A 76 1.38 -1.19 2.24
CA ALA A 76 0.06 -1.82 2.26
C ALA A 76 -0.51 -1.82 3.68
N PHE A 77 -1.83 -1.63 3.80
CA PHE A 77 -2.55 -1.80 5.06
C PHE A 77 -2.82 -3.28 5.35
N THR A 78 -2.80 -3.65 6.63
CA THR A 78 -3.12 -5.00 7.10
C THR A 78 -3.54 -4.99 8.57
N ASP A 79 -4.37 -5.96 8.95
CA ASP A 79 -4.67 -6.33 10.33
C ASP A 79 -3.68 -7.39 10.88
N GLN A 80 -2.89 -8.02 10.01
CA GLN A 80 -1.92 -9.06 10.32
C GLN A 80 -0.51 -8.64 9.87
N PRO A 81 0.18 -7.75 10.62
CA PRO A 81 1.56 -7.35 10.31
C PRO A 81 2.53 -8.54 10.48
N GLY A 82 3.66 -8.53 9.78
CA GLY A 82 4.78 -9.44 10.01
C GLY A 82 6.01 -9.09 9.17
N ASN A 83 7.17 -9.63 9.52
CA ASN A 83 8.41 -9.36 8.79
C ASN A 83 8.63 -10.42 7.71
N PHE A 84 9.19 -10.01 6.57
CA PHE A 84 9.62 -10.89 5.51
C PHE A 84 10.92 -10.37 4.88
N THR A 85 11.88 -11.25 4.64
CA THR A 85 13.11 -10.93 3.90
C THR A 85 13.39 -12.08 2.95
N GLY A 86 13.62 -11.77 1.68
CA GLY A 86 13.89 -12.77 0.66
C GLY A 86 13.98 -12.15 -0.73
N THR A 87 13.93 -12.99 -1.75
CA THR A 87 13.82 -12.56 -3.14
C THR A 87 12.38 -12.23 -3.51
N LEU A 88 12.18 -11.59 -4.67
CA LEU A 88 10.85 -11.48 -5.27
C LEU A 88 10.26 -12.86 -5.60
N GLN A 89 11.07 -13.84 -5.97
CA GLN A 89 10.61 -15.22 -6.16
C GLN A 89 10.05 -15.83 -4.86
N ASP A 90 10.76 -15.64 -3.74
CA ASP A 90 10.29 -16.12 -2.43
C ASP A 90 8.95 -15.48 -2.05
N LEU A 91 8.82 -14.18 -2.28
CA LEU A 91 7.56 -13.45 -2.09
C LEU A 91 6.45 -14.00 -2.99
N MET A 92 6.78 -14.33 -4.24
CA MET A 92 5.85 -14.90 -5.19
C MET A 92 5.46 -16.34 -4.86
N ASN A 93 6.25 -17.06 -4.07
CA ASN A 93 5.91 -18.41 -3.63
C ASN A 93 4.97 -18.44 -2.41
N LEU A 94 4.77 -17.31 -1.72
CA LEU A 94 3.82 -17.24 -0.59
C LEU A 94 2.37 -17.43 -1.04
N PRO A 95 1.58 -18.27 -0.33
CA PRO A 95 0.16 -18.44 -0.62
C PRO A 95 -0.63 -17.19 -0.23
N LEU A 96 -1.65 -16.81 -1.01
CA LEU A 96 -2.47 -15.61 -0.75
C LEU A 96 -3.70 -15.89 0.15
N ASP A 97 -3.58 -16.87 1.04
CA ASP A 97 -4.64 -17.43 1.89
C ASP A 97 -4.82 -16.73 3.25
N SER A 98 -3.91 -15.79 3.58
CA SER A 98 -3.91 -14.95 4.78
C SER A 98 -3.86 -13.45 4.44
N ASN A 99 -4.32 -12.58 5.35
CA ASN A 99 -4.19 -11.13 5.16
C ASN A 99 -2.74 -10.68 5.18
N GLN A 100 -1.91 -11.32 6.01
CA GLN A 100 -0.47 -11.05 6.06
C GLN A 100 0.21 -11.28 4.71
N HIS A 101 0.04 -12.45 4.09
CA HIS A 101 0.67 -12.74 2.80
C HIS A 101 0.12 -11.88 1.67
N ARG A 102 -1.19 -11.58 1.70
CA ARG A 102 -1.78 -10.63 0.75
C ARG A 102 -1.17 -9.24 0.88
N ALA A 103 -0.98 -8.77 2.11
CA ALA A 103 -0.34 -7.49 2.35
C ALA A 103 1.12 -7.50 1.88
N PHE A 104 1.89 -8.56 2.15
CA PHE A 104 3.27 -8.69 1.66
C PHE A 104 3.33 -8.62 0.13
N PHE A 105 2.45 -9.36 -0.55
CA PHE A 105 2.35 -9.33 -2.00
C PHE A 105 2.04 -7.92 -2.53
N ILE A 106 1.05 -7.22 -1.96
CA ILE A 106 0.69 -5.87 -2.40
C ILE A 106 1.81 -4.86 -2.10
N ALA A 107 2.43 -4.90 -0.92
CA ALA A 107 3.53 -4.01 -0.57
C ALA A 107 4.73 -4.21 -1.50
N GLY A 108 5.11 -5.47 -1.76
CA GLY A 108 6.19 -5.81 -2.67
C GLY A 108 5.90 -5.39 -4.12
N MET A 109 4.68 -5.66 -4.61
CA MET A 109 4.23 -5.19 -5.93
C MET A 109 4.32 -3.67 -6.04
N ASN A 110 3.83 -2.95 -5.03
CA ASN A 110 3.92 -1.49 -4.96
C ASN A 110 5.38 -1.00 -5.02
N ALA A 111 6.31 -1.66 -4.32
CA ALA A 111 7.72 -1.29 -4.35
C ALA A 111 8.34 -1.52 -5.74
N VAL A 112 8.03 -2.65 -6.39
CA VAL A 112 8.54 -2.99 -7.73
C VAL A 112 7.98 -2.06 -8.79
N LEU A 113 6.67 -1.80 -8.79
CA LEU A 113 6.05 -0.90 -9.77
C LEU A 113 6.60 0.52 -9.63
N ARG A 114 6.87 0.98 -8.41
CA ARG A 114 7.58 2.25 -8.18
C ARG A 114 9.01 2.22 -8.73
N HIS A 115 9.75 1.15 -8.46
CA HIS A 115 11.12 0.98 -8.97
C HIS A 115 11.17 1.05 -10.50
N LEU A 116 10.20 0.42 -11.16
CA LEU A 116 10.03 0.41 -12.62
C LEU A 116 9.41 1.69 -13.19
N ARG A 117 9.02 2.64 -12.33
CA ARG A 117 8.31 3.89 -12.71
C ARG A 117 6.99 3.64 -13.45
N LEU A 118 6.35 2.49 -13.18
CA LEU A 118 5.03 2.14 -13.71
C LEU A 118 3.90 2.62 -12.79
N ALA A 119 4.21 2.89 -11.52
CA ALA A 119 3.31 3.51 -10.57
C ALA A 119 4.05 4.55 -9.73
N ASP A 120 3.35 5.60 -9.34
CA ASP A 120 3.77 6.55 -8.31
C ASP A 120 2.87 6.43 -7.07
N ARG A 121 3.12 7.26 -6.04
CA ARG A 121 2.27 7.37 -4.83
C ARG A 121 1.98 6.05 -4.10
N THR A 122 2.93 5.12 -4.14
CA THR A 122 2.91 3.80 -3.47
C THR A 122 3.21 3.84 -1.97
N VAL A 123 3.38 5.05 -1.42
CA VAL A 123 3.67 5.35 -0.01
C VAL A 123 2.58 6.31 0.44
N HIS A 124 2.00 6.06 1.61
CA HIS A 124 0.87 6.81 2.10
C HIS A 124 1.20 8.28 2.36
N CYS A 125 0.18 9.12 2.22
CA CYS A 125 0.22 10.54 2.53
C CYS A 125 0.57 10.78 4.00
N LYS A 126 1.22 11.91 4.29
CA LYS A 126 1.60 12.30 5.66
C LYS A 126 1.05 13.67 6.04
N ASP A 127 0.98 13.92 7.33
CA ASP A 127 0.67 15.20 7.93
C ASP A 127 -0.70 15.73 7.47
N GLU A 128 -0.71 16.84 6.73
CA GLU A 128 -1.92 17.49 6.22
C GLU A 128 -2.39 16.94 4.88
N ASP A 129 -1.59 16.09 4.22
CA ASP A 129 -1.91 15.58 2.89
C ASP A 129 -3.20 14.75 2.85
N PRO A 130 -3.56 13.93 3.86
CA PRO A 130 -4.87 13.27 3.89
C PRO A 130 -6.05 14.25 3.82
N GLU A 131 -5.94 15.41 4.48
CA GLU A 131 -6.97 16.46 4.48
C GLU A 131 -6.97 17.28 3.17
N LYS A 132 -5.81 17.47 2.55
CA LYS A 132 -5.72 18.12 1.23
C LYS A 132 -6.32 17.23 0.15
N CYS A 133 -5.91 15.96 0.13
CA CYS A 133 -6.40 14.93 -0.78
C CYS A 133 -7.92 14.74 -0.66
N SER A 134 -8.49 14.76 0.55
CA SER A 134 -9.94 14.63 0.73
C SER A 134 -10.73 15.76 0.07
N ARG A 135 -10.27 17.01 0.22
CA ARG A 135 -10.88 18.17 -0.43
C ARG A 135 -10.75 18.12 -1.95
N GLU A 136 -9.59 17.71 -2.45
CA GLU A 136 -9.36 17.54 -3.89
C GLU A 136 -10.29 16.47 -4.49
N ILE A 137 -10.49 15.35 -3.80
CA ILE A 137 -11.43 14.29 -4.22
C ILE A 137 -12.86 14.83 -4.28
N ALA A 138 -13.31 15.55 -3.24
CA ALA A 138 -14.66 16.10 -3.21
C ALA A 138 -14.88 17.16 -4.30
N ALA A 139 -13.92 18.06 -4.49
CA ALA A 139 -13.94 19.07 -5.54
C ALA A 139 -14.00 18.43 -6.93
N PHE A 140 -13.14 17.44 -7.20
CA PHE A 140 -13.12 16.71 -8.46
C PHE A 140 -14.45 16.04 -8.77
N LEU A 141 -15.07 15.36 -7.79
CA LEU A 141 -16.36 14.72 -7.98
C LEU A 141 -17.46 15.74 -8.27
N LEU A 142 -17.48 16.85 -7.54
CA LEU A 142 -18.45 17.92 -7.73
C LEU A 142 -18.31 18.59 -9.11
N GLU A 143 -17.08 18.91 -9.52
CA GLU A 143 -16.80 19.52 -10.81
C GLU A 143 -17.18 18.60 -11.97
N LYS A 144 -16.87 17.31 -11.85
CA LYS A 144 -17.07 16.33 -12.93
C LYS A 144 -18.50 15.84 -13.05
N HIS A 145 -19.20 15.68 -11.92
CA HIS A 145 -20.48 14.99 -11.87
C HIS A 145 -21.62 15.83 -11.27
N GLY A 146 -21.33 17.04 -10.79
CA GLY A 146 -22.29 17.83 -10.03
C GLY A 146 -22.58 17.20 -8.67
N ARG A 147 -23.73 17.53 -8.09
CA ARG A 147 -24.14 17.01 -6.78
C ARG A 147 -24.75 15.61 -6.94
N LEU A 148 -24.11 14.60 -6.35
CA LEU A 148 -24.54 13.20 -6.39
C LEU A 148 -24.50 12.54 -5.00
N ARG A 149 -25.05 11.32 -4.90
CA ARG A 149 -24.83 10.44 -3.75
C ARG A 149 -23.56 9.61 -3.99
N VAL A 150 -22.64 9.63 -3.04
CA VAL A 150 -21.37 8.90 -3.11
C VAL A 150 -21.37 7.78 -2.06
N GLY A 151 -21.03 6.56 -2.48
CA GLY A 151 -20.75 5.46 -1.56
C GLY A 151 -19.25 5.35 -1.32
N LEU A 152 -18.83 5.45 -0.07
CA LEU A 152 -17.43 5.28 0.34
C LEU A 152 -17.21 3.88 0.90
N ILE A 153 -16.30 3.12 0.29
CA ILE A 153 -15.88 1.78 0.76
C ILE A 153 -14.50 1.89 1.40
N GLY A 154 -14.39 1.47 2.66
CA GLY A 154 -13.21 1.69 3.51
C GLY A 154 -13.33 2.96 4.35
N LEU A 155 -12.98 2.89 5.63
CA LEU A 155 -13.13 4.03 6.54
C LEU A 155 -11.98 5.03 6.34
N ASN A 156 -12.24 6.10 5.61
CA ASN A 156 -11.35 7.25 5.53
C ASN A 156 -12.08 8.51 6.04
N PRO A 157 -11.88 8.91 7.31
CA PRO A 157 -12.63 10.00 7.93
C PRO A 157 -12.50 11.36 7.21
N ALA A 158 -11.31 11.68 6.67
CA ALA A 158 -11.08 12.91 5.91
C ALA A 158 -11.93 12.96 4.64
N ILE A 159 -11.91 11.88 3.85
CA ILE A 159 -12.73 11.76 2.64
C ILE A 159 -14.22 11.76 3.00
N LEU A 160 -14.62 10.99 4.02
CA LEU A 160 -16.01 10.92 4.45
C LEU A 160 -16.57 12.31 4.80
N GLN A 161 -15.82 13.10 5.56
CA GLN A 161 -16.23 14.45 5.92
C GLN A 161 -16.31 15.37 4.70
N ALA A 162 -15.32 15.31 3.80
CA ALA A 162 -15.30 16.16 2.61
C ALA A 162 -16.43 15.85 1.61
N LEU A 163 -16.95 14.62 1.62
CA LEU A 163 -18.05 14.17 0.77
C LEU A 163 -19.45 14.36 1.38
N SER A 164 -19.54 14.76 2.65
CA SER A 164 -20.81 14.94 3.39
C SER A 164 -21.36 16.35 3.21
#